data_AF-A0A1I1J9W2-F1
#
_entry.id   AF-A0A1I1J9W2-F1
#
_cell.length_a   1.000
_cell.length_b   1.000
_cell.length_c   1.000
_cell.angle_alpha   90.00
_cell.angle_beta   90.00
_cell.angle_gamma   90.00
#
_symmetry.space_group_name_H-M   'P 1'
#
loop_
_entity.id
_entity.type
_entity.pdbx_description
1 polymer ?
#
loop_
_entity_poly.entity_id
_entity_poly.type
_entity_poly.pdbx_seq_one_letter_code
_entity_poly.pdbx_strand_id
1 'polypeptide(L)'
;MPVSSSTSFTVDITGTTGMRTGEWAEGEEFLILPDRREGSHQAAARIRLLMAETEDGEPLFQPSPVRRQTGEVTVAEVEKRLHLRAQLPHPVLELTDPAGVVTARVRPEQPGTPEPVSFRVTDAGNRPLATFRRSPSRLGRRAYWRIEPADGSPPVTGHRGTWPGWIGFVLTFPLWLAFAVGSLLVALLTLGEVTEMLVWGAPKRVTWRRRWAPPITGNALDFRYLRTGYRWNPRLLDARLAYSMAALHYFHKMHRD
;
A
#
# COMPACT_ATOMS: atom_id res chain seq x y z
N MET A 1 18.28 27.07 -13.27
CA MET A 1 17.05 26.50 -12.68
C MET A 1 17.45 25.36 -11.76
N PRO A 2 17.09 25.38 -10.46
CA PRO A 2 17.50 24.31 -9.55
C PRO A 2 16.71 23.04 -9.89
N VAL A 3 17.44 21.97 -10.22
CA VAL A 3 16.89 20.64 -10.44
C VAL A 3 16.20 20.22 -9.15
N SER A 4 14.88 20.00 -9.18
CA SER A 4 14.15 19.43 -8.04
C SER A 4 14.74 18.05 -7.74
N SER A 5 15.46 17.93 -6.63
CA SER A 5 16.01 16.66 -6.14
C SER A 5 14.86 15.79 -5.62
N SER A 6 14.26 15.00 -6.51
CA SER A 6 13.35 13.93 -6.13
C SER A 6 14.16 12.74 -5.64
N THR A 7 13.82 12.21 -4.47
CA THR A 7 14.44 11.02 -3.90
C THR A 7 13.59 9.80 -4.26
N SER A 8 14.20 8.62 -4.36
CA SER A 8 13.50 7.35 -4.64
C SER A 8 13.75 6.32 -3.56
N PHE A 9 12.74 5.50 -3.27
CA PHE A 9 12.83 4.41 -2.31
C PHE A 9 11.90 3.25 -2.70
N THR A 10 12.13 2.07 -2.14
CA THR A 10 11.26 0.90 -2.24
C THR A 10 10.77 0.50 -0.85
N VAL A 11 9.63 -0.19 -0.79
CA VAL A 11 9.13 -0.81 0.44
C VAL A 11 9.37 -2.31 0.30
N ASP A 12 10.13 -2.88 1.24
CA ASP A 12 10.41 -4.31 1.32
C ASP A 12 9.87 -4.88 2.63
N ILE A 13 9.60 -6.18 2.68
CA ILE A 13 9.09 -6.84 3.89
C ILE A 13 10.22 -7.66 4.51
N THR A 14 10.49 -7.40 5.79
CA THR A 14 11.36 -8.26 6.59
C THR A 14 10.53 -9.26 7.39
N GLY A 15 10.77 -10.54 7.12
CA GLY A 15 10.08 -11.66 7.75
C GLY A 15 9.18 -12.40 6.77
N THR A 16 9.55 -13.64 6.43
CA THR A 16 8.74 -14.49 5.52
C THR A 16 7.57 -15.18 6.23
N THR A 17 7.45 -15.01 7.55
CA THR A 17 6.50 -15.75 8.38
C THR A 17 5.06 -15.34 8.07
N GLY A 18 4.78 -14.04 7.97
CA GLY A 18 3.43 -13.54 7.64
C GLY A 18 3.00 -13.79 6.19
N MET A 19 3.95 -13.77 5.25
CA MET A 19 3.69 -14.07 3.84
C MET A 19 3.26 -15.53 3.59
N ARG A 20 3.67 -16.49 4.44
CA ARG A 20 3.32 -17.91 4.29
C ARG A 20 2.03 -18.31 5.02
N THR A 21 1.68 -17.62 6.11
CA THR A 21 0.47 -17.92 6.89
C THR A 21 -0.71 -17.02 6.54
N GLY A 22 -0.49 -15.90 5.83
CA GLY A 22 -1.53 -14.93 5.51
C GLY A 22 -2.00 -14.11 6.72
N GLU A 23 -1.35 -14.30 7.87
CA GLU A 23 -1.50 -13.53 9.11
C GLU A 23 -0.36 -12.51 9.15
N TRP A 24 -0.66 -11.23 9.36
CA TRP A 24 0.38 -10.26 9.69
C TRP A 24 0.79 -10.51 11.15
N ALA A 25 2.05 -10.89 11.35
CA ALA A 25 2.55 -11.20 12.68
C ALA A 25 2.84 -9.89 13.42
N GLU A 26 2.54 -9.85 14.72
CA GLU A 26 2.99 -8.75 15.57
C GLU A 26 4.52 -8.61 15.44
N GLY A 27 4.98 -7.40 15.13
CA GLY A 27 6.40 -7.16 14.89
C GLY A 27 6.89 -7.46 13.48
N GLU A 28 6.01 -7.77 12.52
CA GLU A 28 6.37 -7.71 11.09
C GLU A 28 6.76 -6.28 10.72
N GLU A 29 7.84 -6.15 9.95
CA GLU A 29 8.45 -4.86 9.64
C GLU A 29 8.52 -4.64 8.13
N PHE A 30 8.09 -3.45 7.70
CA PHE A 30 8.38 -2.94 6.37
C PHE A 30 9.64 -2.07 6.41
N LEU A 31 10.59 -2.37 5.53
CA LEU A 31 11.79 -1.57 5.34
C LEU A 31 11.58 -0.56 4.22
N ILE A 32 11.89 0.70 4.51
CA ILE A 32 12.03 1.74 3.49
C ILE A 32 13.48 1.74 3.03
N LEU A 33 13.73 1.22 1.84
CA LEU A 33 15.08 1.13 1.27
C LEU A 33 15.27 2.27 0.26
N PRO A 34 16.28 3.14 0.42
CA PRO A 34 16.61 4.13 -0.61
C PRO A 34 17.05 3.42 -1.91
N ASP A 35 16.89 4.08 -3.05
CA ASP A 35 17.31 3.51 -4.34
C ASP A 35 18.82 3.18 -4.31
N ARG A 36 19.19 1.99 -4.78
CA ARG A 36 20.56 1.41 -4.67
C ARG A 36 21.66 2.28 -5.29
N ARG A 37 21.28 3.25 -6.13
CA ARG A 37 22.20 4.24 -6.70
C ARG A 37 22.80 5.19 -5.66
N GLU A 38 22.16 5.33 -4.49
CA GLU A 38 22.64 6.15 -3.38
C GLU A 38 23.68 5.43 -2.49
N GLY A 39 24.03 4.16 -2.79
CA GLY A 39 25.15 3.46 -2.16
C GLY A 39 24.93 3.02 -0.70
N SER A 40 23.81 3.37 -0.08
CA SER A 40 23.45 2.94 1.26
C SER A 40 22.64 1.63 1.24
N HIS A 41 23.14 0.62 1.94
CA HIS A 41 22.40 -0.61 2.23
C HIS A 41 21.53 -0.49 3.50
N GLN A 42 21.58 0.65 4.19
CA GLN A 42 20.81 0.87 5.41
C GLN A 42 19.39 1.36 5.07
N ALA A 43 18.40 0.76 5.73
CA ALA A 43 17.01 1.22 5.61
C ALA A 43 16.90 2.66 6.11
N ALA A 44 16.27 3.53 5.30
CA ALA A 44 16.01 4.92 5.62
C ALA A 44 14.94 5.07 6.72
N ALA A 45 14.08 4.06 6.87
CA ALA A 45 13.13 3.92 7.97
C ALA A 45 12.65 2.47 8.07
N ARG A 46 12.13 2.09 9.24
CA ARG A 46 11.45 0.81 9.47
C ARG A 46 10.04 1.06 9.96
N ILE A 47 9.09 0.27 9.51
CA ILE A 47 7.68 0.42 9.85
C ILE A 47 7.20 -0.87 10.48
N ARG A 48 6.93 -0.83 11.78
CA ARG A 48 6.46 -2.00 12.53
C ARG A 48 4.94 -2.02 12.52
N LEU A 49 4.39 -3.21 12.25
CA LEU A 49 2.97 -3.49 12.40
C LEU A 49 2.69 -3.84 13.87
N LEU A 50 1.97 -2.96 14.55
CA LEU A 50 1.49 -3.15 15.91
C LEU A 50 0.03 -3.61 15.88
N MET A 51 -0.39 -4.32 16.91
CA MET A 51 -1.78 -4.71 17.09
C MET A 51 -2.70 -3.49 17.06
N ALA A 52 -3.95 -3.70 16.65
CA ALA A 52 -4.94 -2.63 16.68
C ALA A 52 -5.12 -2.16 18.13
N GLU A 53 -4.99 -0.86 18.36
CA GLU A 53 -5.17 -0.22 19.66
C GLU A 53 -6.48 0.59 19.65
N THR A 54 -7.11 0.78 20.81
CA THR A 54 -8.14 1.81 21.04
C THR A 54 -7.51 3.21 20.98
N GLU A 55 -8.32 4.27 20.99
CA GLU A 55 -7.80 5.64 21.08
C GLU A 55 -6.95 5.87 22.34
N ASP A 56 -7.22 5.13 23.41
CA ASP A 56 -6.50 5.17 24.68
C ASP A 56 -5.20 4.33 24.69
N GLY A 57 -4.88 3.66 23.57
CA GLY A 57 -3.68 2.84 23.43
C GLY A 57 -3.81 1.41 23.96
N GLU A 58 -5.02 0.98 24.33
CA GLU A 58 -5.26 -0.38 24.80
C GLU A 58 -5.40 -1.34 23.61
N PRO A 59 -4.75 -2.52 23.63
CA PRO A 59 -4.86 -3.47 22.53
C PRO A 59 -6.31 -3.99 22.40
N LEU A 60 -6.88 -3.84 21.21
CA LEU A 60 -8.22 -4.32 20.87
C LEU A 60 -8.30 -5.85 20.75
N PHE A 61 -7.15 -6.50 20.59
CA PHE A 61 -7.04 -7.94 20.48
C PHE A 61 -5.80 -8.42 21.23
N GLN A 62 -5.98 -9.44 22.06
CA GLN A 62 -4.85 -10.21 22.57
C GLN A 62 -4.67 -11.43 21.65
N PRO A 63 -3.47 -11.66 21.09
CA PRO A 63 -3.24 -12.85 20.30
C PRO A 63 -3.48 -14.07 21.18
N SER A 64 -4.50 -14.87 20.83
CA SER A 64 -4.58 -16.22 21.38
C SER A 64 -3.35 -16.98 20.91
N PRO A 65 -2.63 -17.69 21.79
CA PRO A 65 -1.52 -18.55 21.40
C PRO A 65 -2.09 -19.74 20.63
N VAL A 66 -2.41 -19.55 19.35
CA VAL A 66 -2.92 -20.63 18.50
C VAL A 66 -1.76 -21.57 18.23
N ARG A 67 -1.83 -22.71 18.92
CA ARG A 67 -0.99 -23.89 18.73
C ARG A 67 -0.90 -24.22 17.25
N ARG A 68 0.33 -24.17 16.69
CA ARG A 68 0.65 -24.62 15.32
C ARG A 68 0.07 -26.01 15.10
N GLN A 69 -0.99 -26.12 14.32
CA GLN A 69 -1.41 -27.40 13.78
C GLN A 69 -0.63 -27.62 12.48
N THR A 70 0.40 -28.47 12.55
CA THR A 70 1.11 -29.06 11.40
C THR A 70 0.20 -30.08 10.73
N GLY A 71 -0.90 -29.61 10.13
CA GLY A 71 -1.80 -30.39 9.30
C GLY A 71 -1.70 -29.95 7.84
N GLU A 72 -2.13 -30.83 6.93
CA GLU A 72 -2.25 -30.55 5.50
C GLU A 72 -3.25 -29.40 5.29
N VAL A 73 -2.78 -28.29 4.71
CA VAL A 73 -3.58 -27.07 4.54
C VAL A 73 -4.49 -27.23 3.33
N THR A 74 -5.80 -27.35 3.57
CA THR A 74 -6.79 -27.46 2.49
C THR A 74 -7.20 -26.08 1.96
N VAL A 75 -7.62 -25.99 0.68
CA VAL A 75 -8.10 -24.74 0.06
C VAL A 75 -9.29 -24.14 0.83
N ALA A 76 -10.22 -24.98 1.29
CA ALA A 76 -11.37 -24.54 2.09
C ALA A 76 -10.96 -23.93 3.44
N GLU A 77 -9.89 -24.44 4.05
CA GLU A 77 -9.33 -23.86 5.27
C GLU A 77 -8.64 -22.53 4.99
N VAL A 78 -7.94 -22.40 3.86
CA VAL A 78 -7.36 -21.11 3.41
C VAL A 78 -8.45 -20.08 3.15
N GLU A 79 -9.54 -20.44 2.46
CA GLU A 79 -10.68 -19.55 2.20
C GLU A 79 -11.38 -19.13 3.49
N LYS A 80 -11.61 -20.07 4.42
CA LYS A 80 -12.20 -19.77 5.74
C LYS A 80 -11.30 -18.83 6.54
N ARG A 81 -9.98 -19.04 6.51
CA ARG A 81 -9.00 -18.13 7.14
C ARG A 81 -8.99 -16.75 6.48
N LEU A 82 -9.06 -16.67 5.15
CA LEU A 82 -9.18 -15.40 4.42
C LEU A 82 -10.47 -14.64 4.77
N HIS A 83 -11.58 -15.35 4.99
CA HIS A 83 -12.85 -14.74 5.37
C HIS A 83 -12.83 -14.22 6.80
N LEU A 84 -12.23 -14.95 7.74
CA LEU A 84 -11.98 -14.49 9.11
C LEU A 84 -10.99 -13.31 9.14
N ARG A 85 -10.00 -13.29 8.24
CA ARG A 85 -9.02 -12.19 8.08
C ARG A 85 -9.67 -10.88 7.65
N ALA A 86 -10.68 -10.92 6.79
CA ALA A 86 -11.42 -9.71 6.39
C ALA A 86 -12.14 -9.03 7.57
N GLN A 87 -12.21 -9.69 8.73
CA GLN A 87 -12.84 -9.20 9.95
C GLN A 87 -11.84 -8.76 11.02
N LEU A 88 -10.53 -8.95 10.82
CA LEU A 88 -9.51 -8.50 11.76
C LEU A 88 -9.33 -6.98 11.68
N PRO A 89 -9.15 -6.29 12.82
CA PRO A 89 -8.98 -4.85 12.84
C PRO A 89 -7.67 -4.43 12.16
N HIS A 90 -7.65 -3.27 11.50
CA HIS A 90 -6.44 -2.79 10.85
C HIS A 90 -5.32 -2.49 11.85
N PRO A 91 -4.06 -2.89 11.58
CA PRO A 91 -2.93 -2.62 12.48
C PRO A 91 -2.63 -1.13 12.63
N VAL A 92 -1.94 -0.80 13.72
CA VAL A 92 -1.25 0.49 13.87
C VAL A 92 0.12 0.38 13.22
N LEU A 93 0.52 1.37 12.43
CA LEU A 93 1.84 1.40 11.80
C LEU A 93 2.75 2.36 12.57
N GLU A 94 3.85 1.85 13.11
CA GLU A 94 4.86 2.66 13.79
C GLU A 94 6.10 2.83 12.92
N LEU A 95 6.38 4.08 12.53
CA LEU A 95 7.54 4.47 11.74
C LEU A 95 8.71 4.81 12.67
N THR A 96 9.82 4.11 12.50
CA THR A 96 11.11 4.37 13.17
C THR A 96 12.16 4.82 12.16
N ASP A 97 13.06 5.68 12.60
CA ASP A 97 14.21 6.11 11.81
C ASP A 97 15.32 5.03 11.77
N PRO A 98 16.45 5.25 11.06
CA PRO A 98 17.55 4.30 11.01
C PRO A 98 18.21 4.02 12.37
N ALA A 99 18.06 4.93 13.34
CA ALA A 99 18.55 4.78 14.70
C ALA A 99 17.55 4.03 15.60
N GLY A 100 16.35 3.71 15.10
CA GLY A 100 15.30 3.02 15.84
C GLY A 100 14.41 3.94 16.67
N VAL A 101 14.52 5.26 16.51
CA VAL A 101 13.68 6.23 17.21
C VAL A 101 12.35 6.35 16.49
N VAL A 102 11.24 6.29 17.23
CA VAL A 102 9.90 6.50 16.66
C VAL A 102 9.79 7.92 16.13
N THR A 103 9.36 8.06 14.88
CA THR A 103 9.20 9.36 14.21
C THR A 103 7.76 9.68 13.85
N ALA A 104 6.96 8.65 13.56
CA ALA A 104 5.53 8.79 13.32
C ALA A 104 4.76 7.52 13.66
N ARG A 105 3.47 7.66 13.94
CA ARG A 105 2.50 6.57 14.10
C ARG A 105 1.29 6.82 13.23
N VAL A 106 0.81 5.78 12.55
CA VAL A 106 -0.41 5.81 11.74
C VAL A 106 -1.46 4.94 12.41
N ARG A 107 -2.57 5.54 12.82
CA ARG A 107 -3.68 4.86 13.49
C ARG A 107 -4.95 4.98 12.66
N PRO A 108 -5.79 3.94 12.59
CA PRO A 108 -7.13 4.09 12.03
C PRO A 108 -7.97 5.05 12.89
N GLU A 109 -8.72 5.96 12.29
CA GLU A 109 -9.67 6.81 13.03
C GLU A 109 -10.90 6.04 13.52
N GLN A 110 -11.12 4.85 12.96
CA GLN A 110 -12.16 3.92 13.40
C GLN A 110 -11.47 2.64 13.90
N PRO A 111 -10.98 2.63 15.15
CA PRO A 111 -10.39 1.44 15.75
C PRO A 111 -11.35 0.26 15.66
N GLY A 112 -10.83 -0.95 15.46
CA GLY A 112 -11.65 -2.16 15.34
C GLY A 112 -12.19 -2.42 13.92
N THR A 113 -12.10 -1.45 13.00
CA THR A 113 -12.59 -1.64 11.63
C THR A 113 -11.53 -2.35 10.77
N PRO A 114 -11.88 -3.41 10.04
CA PRO A 114 -10.94 -4.11 9.16
C PRO A 114 -10.47 -3.27 7.97
N GLU A 115 -11.37 -2.46 7.42
CA GLU A 115 -11.08 -1.52 6.32
C GLU A 115 -11.39 -0.06 6.72
N PRO A 116 -10.51 0.58 7.51
CA PRO A 116 -10.67 2.00 7.82
C PRO A 116 -10.51 2.82 6.54
N VAL A 117 -11.39 3.81 6.37
CA VAL A 117 -11.30 4.79 5.28
C VAL A 117 -10.51 6.03 5.66
N SER A 118 -10.20 6.20 6.95
CA SER A 118 -9.51 7.37 7.49
C SER A 118 -8.48 6.94 8.52
N PHE A 119 -7.30 7.56 8.47
CA PHE A 119 -6.16 7.27 9.33
C PHE A 119 -5.56 8.58 9.83
N ARG A 120 -5.24 8.64 11.11
CA ARG A 120 -4.54 9.75 11.73
C ARG A 120 -3.05 9.42 11.80
N VAL A 121 -2.23 10.37 11.39
CA VAL A 121 -0.76 10.30 11.50
C VAL A 121 -0.31 11.28 12.57
N THR A 122 0.39 10.77 13.58
CA THR A 122 0.94 11.54 14.69
C THR A 122 2.46 11.42 14.74
N ASP A 123 3.14 12.41 15.28
CA ASP A 123 4.57 12.33 15.57
C ASP A 123 4.86 11.49 16.83
N ALA A 124 6.13 11.41 17.22
CA ALA A 124 6.58 10.71 18.43
C ALA A 124 5.96 11.27 19.73
N GLY A 125 5.57 12.54 19.74
CA GLY A 125 4.93 13.21 20.87
C GLY A 125 3.40 13.21 20.78
N ASN A 126 2.80 12.33 19.96
CA ASN A 126 1.36 12.27 19.67
C ASN A 126 0.77 13.57 19.08
N ARG A 127 1.58 14.47 18.53
CA ARG A 127 1.07 15.67 17.83
C ARG A 127 0.59 15.28 16.43
N PRO A 128 -0.54 15.82 15.95
CA PRO A 128 -1.05 15.49 14.63
C PRO A 128 -0.09 16.00 13.54
N LEU A 129 0.30 15.11 12.62
CA LEU A 129 1.09 15.44 11.44
C LEU A 129 0.21 15.53 10.18
N ALA A 130 -0.70 14.57 9.99
CA ALA A 130 -1.63 14.57 8.87
C ALA A 130 -2.81 13.61 9.12
N THR A 131 -3.86 13.75 8.32
CA THR A 131 -4.91 12.75 8.17
C THR A 131 -4.85 12.16 6.76
N PHE A 132 -4.84 10.83 6.66
CA PHE A 132 -4.94 10.11 5.40
C PHE A 132 -6.36 9.62 5.21
N ARG A 133 -6.97 9.93 4.06
CA ARG A 133 -8.32 9.47 3.71
C ARG A 133 -8.29 8.69 2.41
N ARG A 134 -8.95 7.54 2.42
CA ARG A 134 -9.24 6.75 1.24
C ARG A 134 -10.69 7.02 0.85
N SER A 135 -10.92 7.23 -0.44
CA SER A 135 -12.28 7.38 -0.95
C SER A 135 -12.43 6.67 -2.28
N PRO A 136 -13.57 6.01 -2.52
CA PRO A 136 -13.91 5.51 -3.85
C PRO A 136 -14.14 6.71 -4.78
N SER A 137 -13.67 6.62 -6.03
CA SER A 137 -14.07 7.58 -7.06
C SER A 137 -15.55 7.39 -7.39
N ARG A 138 -16.26 8.50 -7.61
CA ARG A 138 -17.63 8.49 -8.16
C ARG A 138 -17.66 7.95 -9.59
N LEU A 139 -16.56 8.07 -10.33
CA LEU A 139 -16.40 7.63 -11.71
C LEU A 139 -15.46 6.41 -11.74
N GLY A 140 -16.03 5.22 -11.58
CA GLY A 140 -15.37 3.93 -11.77
C GLY A 140 -14.54 3.39 -10.58
N ARG A 141 -13.80 2.28 -10.81
CA ARG A 141 -12.99 1.55 -9.82
C ARG A 141 -11.74 2.31 -9.29
N ARG A 142 -11.65 3.62 -9.48
CA ARG A 142 -10.47 4.41 -9.09
C ARG A 142 -10.59 4.84 -7.62
N ALA A 143 -10.09 4.05 -6.68
CA ALA A 143 -9.88 4.58 -5.34
C ALA A 143 -8.83 5.71 -5.40
N TYR A 144 -9.04 6.77 -4.64
CA TYR A 144 -8.02 7.80 -4.43
C TYR A 144 -7.67 7.91 -2.95
N TRP A 145 -6.42 8.28 -2.71
CA TRP A 145 -5.88 8.56 -1.38
C TRP A 145 -5.70 10.06 -1.26
N ARG A 146 -6.02 10.64 -0.12
CA ARG A 146 -5.84 12.06 0.16
C ARG A 146 -5.06 12.21 1.44
N ILE A 147 -4.02 13.04 1.40
CA ILE A 147 -3.22 13.43 2.55
C ILE A 147 -3.64 14.87 2.88
N GLU A 148 -4.10 15.07 4.10
CA GLU A 148 -4.46 16.37 4.68
C GLU A 148 -3.44 16.69 5.77
N PRO A 149 -2.37 17.44 5.46
CA PRO A 149 -1.39 17.85 6.45
C PRO A 149 -2.01 18.70 7.57
N ALA A 150 -1.58 18.47 8.81
CA ALA A 150 -2.08 19.20 9.97
C ALA A 150 -1.49 20.62 10.10
N ASP A 151 -0.40 20.90 9.38
CA ASP A 151 0.25 22.21 9.29
C ASP A 151 -0.53 23.22 8.41
N GLY A 152 -1.69 22.82 7.87
CA GLY A 152 -2.51 23.65 6.98
C GLY A 152 -1.98 23.73 5.55
N SER A 153 -0.92 23.00 5.21
CA SER A 153 -0.39 22.98 3.84
C SER A 153 -1.39 22.35 2.85
N PRO A 154 -1.28 22.66 1.55
CA PRO A 154 -2.26 22.20 0.57
C PRO A 154 -2.37 20.67 0.52
N PRO A 155 -3.60 20.11 0.51
CA PRO A 155 -3.79 18.67 0.52
C PRO A 155 -3.23 18.03 -0.75
N VAL A 156 -2.75 16.80 -0.60
CA VAL A 156 -2.15 16.01 -1.66
C VAL A 156 -3.07 14.84 -1.99
N THR A 157 -3.50 14.74 -3.25
CA THR A 157 -4.41 13.67 -3.71
C THR A 157 -3.70 12.72 -4.65
N GLY A 158 -3.73 11.44 -4.33
CA GLY A 158 -3.20 10.31 -5.09
C GLY A 158 -4.28 9.59 -5.87
N HIS A 159 -4.17 9.58 -7.20
CA HIS A 159 -5.10 8.86 -8.08
C HIS A 159 -4.49 7.55 -8.61
N ARG A 160 -5.28 6.46 -8.59
CA ARG A 160 -4.90 5.18 -9.21
C ARG A 160 -5.02 5.25 -10.74
N GLY A 161 -3.89 5.00 -11.38
CA GLY A 161 -3.66 5.09 -12.82
C GLY A 161 -3.55 6.53 -13.31
N THR A 162 -2.70 6.73 -14.32
CA THR A 162 -2.61 8.02 -15.02
C THR A 162 -3.59 8.06 -16.18
N TRP A 163 -4.06 9.24 -16.57
CA TRP A 163 -4.94 9.40 -17.74
C TRP A 163 -4.36 8.73 -19.01
N PRO A 164 -3.08 8.94 -19.39
CA PRO A 164 -2.49 8.25 -20.52
C PRO A 164 -2.46 6.73 -20.34
N GLY A 165 -2.17 6.23 -19.13
CA GLY A 165 -2.17 4.79 -18.85
C GLY A 165 -3.57 4.17 -18.99
N TRP A 166 -4.61 4.90 -18.60
CA TRP A 166 -6.00 4.46 -18.78
C TRP A 166 -6.46 4.53 -20.24
N ILE A 167 -6.05 5.56 -20.99
CA ILE A 167 -6.33 5.64 -22.43
C ILE A 167 -5.68 4.46 -23.16
N GLY A 168 -4.39 4.21 -22.89
CA GLY A 168 -3.68 3.05 -23.44
C GLY A 168 -4.39 1.73 -23.09
N PHE A 169 -4.77 1.55 -21.83
CA PHE A 169 -5.52 0.38 -21.38
C PHE A 169 -6.84 0.17 -22.13
N VAL A 170 -7.64 1.22 -22.34
CA VAL A 170 -8.90 1.13 -23.07
C VAL A 170 -8.67 0.84 -24.56
N LEU A 171 -7.65 1.45 -25.17
CA LEU A 171 -7.33 1.24 -26.58
C LEU A 171 -6.82 -0.18 -26.87
N THR A 172 -6.08 -0.78 -25.95
CA THR A 172 -5.58 -2.15 -26.10
C THR A 172 -6.58 -3.22 -25.67
N PHE A 173 -7.62 -2.84 -24.92
CA PHE A 173 -8.66 -3.77 -24.45
C PHE A 173 -9.28 -4.66 -25.54
N PRO A 174 -9.73 -4.14 -26.71
CA PRO A 174 -10.32 -4.99 -27.76
C PRO A 174 -9.35 -6.05 -28.29
N LEU A 175 -8.05 -5.72 -28.39
CA LEU A 175 -7.03 -6.68 -28.80
C LEU A 175 -6.85 -7.79 -27.76
N TRP A 176 -6.83 -7.43 -26.47
CA TRP A 176 -6.77 -8.41 -25.39
C TRP A 176 -8.01 -9.29 -25.31
N LEU A 177 -9.19 -8.73 -25.60
CA LEU A 177 -10.42 -9.50 -25.68
C LEU A 177 -10.35 -10.53 -26.81
N ALA A 178 -9.79 -10.18 -27.98
CA ALA A 178 -9.60 -11.12 -29.07
C ALA A 178 -8.64 -12.26 -28.70
N PHE A 179 -7.52 -11.96 -28.02
CA PHE A 179 -6.60 -12.99 -27.51
C PHE A 179 -7.26 -13.89 -26.47
N ALA A 180 -8.04 -13.33 -25.55
CA ALA A 180 -8.75 -14.10 -24.52
C ALA A 180 -9.78 -15.06 -25.15
N VAL A 181 -10.57 -14.57 -26.12
CA VAL A 181 -11.54 -15.41 -26.85
C VAL A 181 -10.83 -16.48 -27.67
N GLY A 182 -9.75 -16.14 -28.38
CA GLY A 182 -8.95 -17.12 -29.12
C GLY A 182 -8.35 -18.20 -28.21
N SER A 183 -7.80 -17.81 -27.06
CA SER A 183 -7.25 -18.74 -26.07
C SER A 183 -8.33 -19.64 -25.48
N LEU A 184 -9.52 -19.09 -25.20
CA LEU A 184 -10.67 -19.86 -24.72
C LEU A 184 -11.13 -20.88 -25.76
N LEU A 185 -11.18 -20.51 -27.05
CA LEU A 185 -11.52 -21.41 -28.13
C LEU A 185 -10.51 -22.55 -28.28
N VAL A 186 -9.21 -22.25 -28.18
CA VAL A 186 -8.16 -23.27 -28.19
C VAL A 186 -8.31 -24.20 -27.00
N ALA A 187 -8.49 -23.66 -25.78
CA ALA A 187 -8.65 -24.46 -24.57
C ALA A 187 -9.89 -25.39 -24.64
N LEU A 188 -10.99 -24.92 -25.24
CA LEU A 188 -12.18 -25.73 -25.52
C LEU A 188 -11.88 -26.88 -26.49
N LEU A 189 -11.05 -26.63 -27.52
CA LEU A 189 -10.66 -27.63 -28.51
C LEU A 189 -9.62 -28.64 -27.98
N THR A 190 -8.77 -28.23 -27.03
CA THR A 190 -7.70 -29.06 -26.45
C THR A 190 -8.05 -29.65 -25.08
N LEU A 191 -9.34 -29.76 -24.73
CA LEU A 191 -9.84 -30.31 -23.46
C LEU A 191 -9.17 -29.75 -22.18
N GLY A 192 -8.75 -28.48 -22.20
CA GLY A 192 -8.28 -27.78 -21.00
C GLY A 192 -6.85 -28.05 -20.53
N GLU A 193 -6.00 -28.73 -21.32
CA GLU A 193 -4.60 -29.00 -20.92
C GLU A 193 -3.72 -27.74 -20.81
N VAL A 194 -4.12 -26.61 -21.39
CA VAL A 194 -3.36 -25.35 -21.31
C VAL A 194 -4.28 -24.20 -20.93
N THR A 195 -4.30 -23.86 -19.64
CA THR A 195 -4.98 -22.66 -19.13
C THR A 195 -3.98 -21.73 -18.47
N GLU A 196 -3.01 -21.23 -19.25
CA GLU A 196 -2.29 -20.02 -18.84
C GLU A 196 -3.26 -18.84 -18.98
N MET A 197 -3.86 -18.46 -17.85
CA MET A 197 -4.79 -17.35 -17.78
C MET A 197 -4.02 -16.04 -18.03
N LEU A 198 -4.17 -15.45 -19.22
CA LEU A 198 -3.62 -14.13 -19.53
C LEU A 198 -4.31 -13.09 -18.64
N VAL A 199 -3.64 -12.67 -17.56
CA VAL A 199 -4.21 -11.70 -16.61
C VAL A 199 -4.07 -10.28 -17.16
N TRP A 200 -5.16 -9.77 -17.72
CA TRP A 200 -5.27 -8.36 -18.12
C TRP A 200 -5.45 -7.45 -16.90
N GLY A 201 -4.44 -6.63 -16.59
CA GLY A 201 -4.38 -5.83 -15.37
C GLY A 201 -4.64 -4.34 -15.58
N ALA A 202 -5.48 -3.74 -14.73
CA ALA A 202 -5.71 -2.29 -14.73
C ALA A 202 -4.43 -1.50 -14.36
N PRO A 203 -4.28 -0.23 -14.80
CA PRO A 203 -3.12 0.59 -14.45
C PRO A 203 -2.94 0.74 -12.92
N LYS A 204 -1.77 0.32 -12.41
CA LYS A 204 -1.45 0.31 -10.96
C LYS A 204 -0.55 1.45 -10.49
N ARG A 205 -0.09 2.34 -11.37
CA ARG A 205 0.69 3.54 -11.00
C ARG A 205 -0.18 4.48 -10.17
N VAL A 206 0.32 5.03 -9.06
CA VAL A 206 -0.41 6.01 -8.25
C VAL A 206 0.42 7.28 -8.14
N THR A 207 -0.15 8.44 -8.43
CA THR A 207 0.57 9.72 -8.35
C THR A 207 -0.18 10.69 -7.45
N TRP A 208 0.47 11.13 -6.38
CA TRP A 208 0.01 12.08 -5.39
C TRP A 208 0.45 13.50 -5.76
N ARG A 209 -0.52 14.39 -5.95
CA ARG A 209 -0.30 15.76 -6.41
C ARG A 209 -1.01 16.77 -5.52
N ARG A 210 -0.39 17.92 -5.31
CA ARG A 210 -1.08 19.08 -4.71
C ARG A 210 -2.13 19.61 -5.68
N ARG A 211 -3.25 20.07 -5.14
CA ARG A 211 -4.30 20.72 -5.94
C ARG A 211 -3.71 21.91 -6.70
N TRP A 212 -3.99 22.01 -8.00
CA TRP A 212 -3.50 23.06 -8.92
C TRP A 212 -1.99 23.06 -9.23
N ALA A 213 -1.24 22.06 -8.78
CA ALA A 213 0.17 21.98 -9.11
C ALA A 213 0.39 21.43 -10.53
N PRO A 214 1.43 21.89 -11.26
CA PRO A 214 1.70 21.43 -12.62
C PRO A 214 1.97 19.91 -12.65
N PRO A 215 1.55 19.18 -13.70
CA PRO A 215 1.63 17.71 -13.75
C PRO A 215 3.06 17.15 -13.66
N ILE A 216 4.07 17.98 -13.93
CA ILE A 216 5.49 17.58 -13.96
C ILE A 216 6.19 17.92 -12.64
N THR A 217 5.94 19.11 -12.06
CA THR A 217 6.64 19.61 -10.86
C THR A 217 5.84 19.49 -9.58
N GLY A 218 4.52 19.26 -9.67
CA GLY A 218 3.59 19.16 -8.55
C GLY A 218 3.43 17.79 -7.92
N ASN A 219 4.25 16.82 -8.32
CA ASN A 219 4.20 15.45 -7.80
C ASN A 219 4.91 15.40 -6.45
N ALA A 220 4.14 15.14 -5.39
CA ALA A 220 4.65 15.01 -4.03
C ALA A 220 5.12 13.57 -3.75
N LEU A 221 4.39 12.58 -4.26
CA LEU A 221 4.72 11.15 -4.20
C LEU A 221 4.25 10.45 -5.49
N ASP A 222 5.00 9.50 -6.01
CA ASP A 222 4.70 8.74 -7.23
C ASP A 222 5.11 7.28 -7.05
N PHE A 223 4.15 6.36 -7.07
CA PHE A 223 4.36 4.92 -7.03
C PHE A 223 4.40 4.34 -8.43
N ARG A 224 5.52 3.69 -8.79
CA ARG A 224 5.76 3.10 -10.11
C ARG A 224 5.70 1.58 -10.02
N TYR A 225 4.60 1.01 -10.51
CA TYR A 225 4.32 -0.43 -10.45
C TYR A 225 5.43 -1.32 -11.03
N LEU A 226 5.93 -1.01 -12.24
CA LEU A 226 6.93 -1.83 -12.94
C LEU A 226 8.26 -1.99 -12.20
N ARG A 227 8.60 -1.02 -11.33
CA ARG A 227 9.84 -1.04 -10.54
C ARG A 227 9.59 -1.20 -9.05
N THR A 228 8.33 -1.45 -8.66
CA THR A 228 7.87 -1.54 -7.26
C THR A 228 8.43 -0.42 -6.35
N GLY A 229 8.60 0.78 -6.91
CA GLY A 229 9.34 1.86 -6.27
C GLY A 229 8.53 3.14 -6.16
N TYR A 230 8.84 3.93 -5.15
CA TYR A 230 8.28 5.22 -4.85
C TYR A 230 9.29 6.32 -5.20
N ARG A 231 8.78 7.44 -5.69
CA ARG A 231 9.52 8.70 -5.84
C ARG A 231 8.81 9.77 -5.05
N TRP A 232 9.54 10.53 -4.25
CA TRP A 232 8.98 11.58 -3.43
C TRP A 232 9.78 12.87 -3.56
N ASN A 233 9.10 13.99 -3.33
CA ASN A 233 9.71 15.30 -3.39
C ASN A 233 9.73 15.92 -1.98
N PRO A 234 10.90 16.03 -1.34
CA PRO A 234 11.01 16.48 0.05
C PRO A 234 10.55 17.94 0.24
N ARG A 235 10.46 18.72 -0.83
CA ARG A 235 9.92 20.10 -0.77
C ARG A 235 8.41 20.16 -0.68
N LEU A 236 7.71 19.09 -1.08
CA LEU A 236 6.25 19.06 -1.19
C LEU A 236 5.60 18.15 -0.14
N LEU A 237 6.34 17.22 0.43
CA LEU A 237 5.85 16.26 1.42
C LEU A 237 6.99 15.84 2.35
N ASP A 238 6.73 15.83 3.66
CA ASP A 238 7.65 15.33 4.69
C ASP A 238 7.95 13.83 4.49
N ALA A 239 9.16 13.41 4.83
CA ALA A 239 9.63 12.02 4.83
C ALA A 239 8.70 11.12 5.61
N ARG A 240 8.31 11.59 6.80
CA ARG A 240 7.44 10.85 7.71
C ARG A 240 6.12 10.53 7.04
N LEU A 241 5.53 11.51 6.36
CA LEU A 241 4.27 11.35 5.64
C LEU A 241 4.42 10.48 4.38
N ALA A 242 5.51 10.66 3.62
CA ALA A 242 5.78 9.88 2.42
C ALA A 242 5.96 8.39 2.73
N TYR A 243 6.76 8.06 3.76
CA TYR A 243 7.02 6.69 4.19
C TYR A 243 5.77 6.05 4.79
N SER A 244 5.03 6.79 5.62
CA SER A 244 3.77 6.33 6.21
C SER A 244 2.72 6.02 5.13
N MET A 245 2.54 6.91 4.14
CA MET A 245 1.62 6.69 3.03
C MET A 245 2.08 5.51 2.14
N ALA A 246 3.39 5.37 1.90
CA ALA A 246 3.91 4.26 1.10
C ALA A 246 3.67 2.90 1.78
N ALA A 247 3.87 2.79 3.08
CA ALA A 247 3.56 1.58 3.83
C ALA A 247 2.06 1.28 3.86
N LEU A 248 1.22 2.29 4.13
CA LEU A 248 -0.23 2.10 4.11
C LEU A 248 -0.72 1.65 2.73
N HIS A 249 -0.21 2.25 1.66
CA HIS A 249 -0.51 1.86 0.28
C HIS A 249 -0.02 0.43 -0.02
N TYR A 250 1.18 0.06 0.45
CA TYR A 250 1.76 -1.26 0.24
C TYR A 250 1.01 -2.35 1.02
N PHE A 251 0.67 -2.11 2.29
CA PHE A 251 -0.16 -2.97 3.11
C PHE A 251 -1.50 -3.23 2.45
N HIS A 252 -2.17 -2.17 1.99
CA HIS A 252 -3.44 -2.27 1.27
C HIS A 252 -3.34 -3.09 0.00
N LYS A 253 -2.25 -2.92 -0.77
CA LYS A 253 -1.99 -3.70 -1.98
C LYS A 253 -1.82 -5.19 -1.65
N MET A 254 -1.00 -5.53 -0.67
CA MET A 254 -0.70 -6.92 -0.30
C MET A 254 -1.93 -7.70 0.22
N HIS A 255 -2.89 -6.99 0.81
CA HIS A 255 -4.07 -7.61 1.43
C HIS A 255 -5.30 -7.69 0.50
N ARG A 256 -5.23 -7.12 -0.72
CA ARG A 256 -6.41 -6.96 -1.60
C ARG A 256 -6.18 -7.25 -3.08
N ASP A 257 -4.97 -7.03 -3.59
CA ASP A 257 -4.58 -7.33 -4.98
C ASP A 257 -3.95 -8.74 -5.04
#